data_AF-F9ZJY9-F1
#
_entry.id   AF-F9ZJY9-F1
#
_cell.length_a   1.000
_cell.length_b   1.000
_cell.length_c   1.000
_cell.angle_alpha   90.00
_cell.angle_beta   90.00
_cell.angle_gamma   90.00
#
_symmetry.space_group_name_H-M   'P 1'
#
loop_
_entity.id
_entity.type
_entity.pdbx_description
1 polymer ?
#
loop_
_entity_poly.entity_id
_entity_poly.type
_entity_poly.pdbx_seq_one_letter_code
_entity_poly.pdbx_strand_id
1 'polypeptide(L)'
;MITWPVEFAPEEFQFALGASILIALLSFYIFVRNWKRLRIIEDTPTAKLRSAHQGYIELEGKGQLVDDQPLYAPLSNHPCLWYLSQIEQQESFIENGRRQTRWNVVYKTISDHRFKLTDGVASCFVDPSGAEVSGNEKLVWYGNTEWPTRTQVLESQSIVHAMTNGYRYTEWLVLPGQPLYILGQFSTWSATTQKSVRDVMVNLINDWKQDQPALRKRFDRNQDGNIDQEEWEVARQQARYEAQQIHGQMALEPDTNIIAKPGNATQPFIISVYPQQLLARKYRSSARVALAGCVVSLCVAAWLLHVHG
;
A
#
# COMPACT_ATOMS: atom_id res chain seq x y z
N MET A 1 30.89 -44.90 -20.98
CA MET A 1 29.43 -44.65 -20.96
C MET A 1 28.93 -45.06 -19.58
N ILE A 2 28.65 -44.10 -18.71
CA ILE A 2 28.13 -44.38 -17.37
C ILE A 2 26.61 -44.34 -17.51
N THR A 3 26.00 -45.49 -17.72
CA THR A 3 24.54 -45.66 -17.65
C THR A 3 24.17 -45.72 -16.18
N TRP A 4 23.51 -44.68 -15.66
CA TRP A 4 22.82 -44.77 -14.38
C TRP A 4 21.48 -45.47 -14.63
N PRO A 5 21.25 -46.71 -14.18
CA PRO A 5 19.92 -47.28 -14.24
C PRO A 5 19.16 -46.73 -13.04
N VAL A 6 18.59 -45.53 -13.19
CA VAL A 6 17.55 -45.11 -12.27
C VAL A 6 16.27 -45.75 -12.79
N GLU A 7 16.04 -47.01 -12.43
CA GLU A 7 14.73 -47.65 -12.61
C GLU A 7 13.78 -47.03 -11.59
N PHE A 8 13.01 -46.03 -12.01
CA PHE A 8 11.94 -45.49 -11.19
C PHE A 8 10.77 -46.49 -11.15
N ALA A 9 10.17 -46.67 -9.98
CA ALA A 9 8.87 -47.32 -9.91
C ALA A 9 7.84 -46.45 -10.70
N PRO A 10 6.81 -47.04 -11.33
CA PRO A 10 5.82 -46.29 -12.12
C PRO A 10 5.17 -45.12 -11.37
N GLU A 11 4.98 -45.29 -10.06
CA GLU A 11 4.44 -44.28 -9.14
C GLU A 11 5.42 -43.12 -8.89
N GLU A 12 6.72 -43.42 -8.72
CA GLU A 12 7.77 -42.41 -8.56
C GLU A 12 7.97 -41.60 -9.85
N PHE A 13 7.89 -42.26 -11.01
CA PHE A 13 7.94 -41.62 -12.31
C PHE A 13 6.78 -40.62 -12.50
N GLN A 14 5.53 -41.05 -12.22
CA GLN A 14 4.35 -40.19 -12.32
C GLN A 14 4.45 -38.99 -11.37
N PHE A 15 4.93 -39.21 -10.14
CA PHE A 15 5.14 -38.14 -9.17
C PHE A 15 6.22 -37.15 -9.64
N ALA A 16 7.38 -37.64 -10.09
CA ALA A 16 8.48 -36.80 -10.57
C ALA A 16 8.08 -35.98 -11.80
N LEU A 17 7.37 -36.60 -12.75
CA LEU A 17 6.85 -35.91 -13.93
C LEU A 17 5.82 -34.84 -13.53
N GLY A 18 4.85 -35.18 -12.67
CA GLY A 18 3.87 -34.24 -12.16
C GLY A 18 4.50 -33.05 -11.43
N ALA A 19 5.49 -33.31 -10.56
CA ALA A 19 6.24 -32.28 -9.85
C ALA A 19 7.02 -31.37 -10.82
N SER A 20 7.67 -31.93 -11.84
CA SER A 20 8.41 -31.14 -12.84
C SER A 20 7.48 -30.23 -13.66
N ILE A 21 6.29 -30.70 -14.05
CA ILE A 21 5.30 -29.88 -14.74
C ILE A 21 4.79 -28.76 -13.82
N LEU A 22 4.49 -29.09 -12.57
CA LEU A 22 4.02 -28.10 -11.59
C LEU A 22 5.07 -27.00 -11.35
N ILE A 23 6.34 -27.39 -11.19
CA ILE A 23 7.46 -26.44 -11.02
C ILE A 23 7.63 -25.58 -12.28
N ALA A 24 7.48 -26.15 -13.48
CA ALA A 24 7.55 -25.41 -14.73
C ALA A 24 6.44 -24.34 -14.81
N LEU A 25 5.20 -24.72 -14.50
CA LEU A 25 4.04 -23.81 -14.48
C LEU A 25 4.20 -22.70 -13.45
N LEU A 26 4.63 -23.04 -12.23
CA LEU A 26 4.85 -22.05 -11.17
C LEU A 26 5.98 -21.08 -11.54
N SER A 27 7.08 -21.60 -12.09
CA SER A 27 8.22 -20.80 -12.54
C SER A 27 7.82 -19.87 -13.71
N PHE A 28 7.04 -20.36 -14.67
CA PHE A 28 6.51 -19.55 -15.76
C PHE A 28 5.57 -18.44 -15.26
N TYR A 29 4.69 -18.74 -14.31
CA TYR A 29 3.82 -17.74 -13.67
C TYR A 29 4.64 -16.63 -12.99
N ILE A 30 5.66 -17.00 -12.20
CA ILE A 30 6.56 -16.05 -11.54
C ILE A 30 7.31 -15.20 -12.59
N PHE A 31 7.79 -15.82 -13.66
CA PHE A 31 8.43 -15.13 -14.78
C PHE A 31 7.50 -14.07 -15.38
N VAL A 32 6.29 -14.46 -15.81
CA VAL A 32 5.32 -13.53 -16.42
C VAL A 32 4.95 -12.40 -15.47
N ARG A 33 4.73 -12.70 -14.18
CA ARG A 33 4.39 -11.71 -13.16
C ARG A 33 5.51 -10.69 -12.97
N ASN A 34 6.74 -11.14 -12.80
CA ASN A 34 7.89 -10.25 -12.57
C ASN A 34 8.29 -9.49 -13.84
N TRP A 35 8.14 -10.10 -15.01
CA TRP A 35 8.38 -9.46 -16.30
C TRP A 35 7.38 -8.33 -16.57
N LYS A 36 6.09 -8.56 -16.32
CA LYS A 36 5.07 -7.50 -16.41
C LYS A 36 5.37 -6.33 -15.48
N ARG A 37 5.73 -6.62 -14.22
CA ARG A 37 6.11 -5.58 -13.25
C ARG A 37 7.35 -4.81 -13.67
N LEU A 38 8.38 -5.52 -14.18
CA LEU A 38 9.57 -4.89 -14.73
C LEU A 38 9.24 -3.92 -15.85
N ARG A 39 8.39 -4.34 -16.81
CA ARG A 39 7.96 -3.48 -17.91
C ARG A 39 7.22 -2.26 -17.43
N ILE A 40 6.27 -2.40 -16.51
CA ILE A 40 5.56 -1.24 -15.96
C ILE A 40 6.52 -0.25 -15.29
N ILE A 41 7.49 -0.74 -14.51
CA ILE A 41 8.48 0.12 -13.85
C ILE A 41 9.41 0.79 -14.86
N GLU A 42 9.85 0.10 -15.92
CA GLU A 42 10.77 0.65 -16.94
C GLU A 42 10.07 1.59 -17.93
N ASP A 43 8.81 1.31 -18.26
CA ASP A 43 8.04 2.04 -19.27
C ASP A 43 7.30 3.25 -18.67
N THR A 44 7.19 3.35 -17.34
CA THR A 44 6.60 4.52 -16.67
C THR A 44 7.68 5.58 -16.41
N PRO A 45 7.60 6.77 -17.02
CA PRO A 45 8.58 7.82 -16.77
C PRO A 45 8.39 8.47 -15.40
N THR A 46 9.50 8.79 -14.73
CA THR A 46 9.51 9.57 -13.50
C THR A 46 9.00 11.00 -13.75
N ALA A 47 7.89 11.36 -13.11
CA ALA A 47 7.33 12.71 -13.16
C ALA A 47 7.89 13.57 -12.02
N LYS A 48 8.04 14.87 -12.28
CA LYS A 48 8.34 15.86 -11.23
C LYS A 48 7.05 16.25 -10.53
N LEU A 49 7.05 16.32 -9.20
CA LEU A 49 5.89 16.70 -8.39
C LEU A 49 5.21 17.99 -8.88
N ARG A 50 6.01 19.02 -9.20
CA ARG A 50 5.52 20.31 -9.69
C ARG A 50 4.79 20.28 -11.04
N SER A 51 4.97 19.22 -11.82
CA SER A 51 4.43 19.09 -13.19
C SER A 51 3.90 17.68 -13.45
N ALA A 52 3.47 17.00 -12.39
CA ALA A 52 2.91 15.66 -12.47
C ALA A 52 1.54 15.73 -13.15
N HIS A 53 1.30 14.81 -14.09
CA HIS A 53 0.02 14.71 -14.77
C HIS A 53 -0.94 13.81 -13.99
N GLN A 54 -2.24 14.02 -14.18
CA GLN A 54 -3.27 13.12 -13.64
C GLN A 54 -3.13 11.74 -14.27
N GLY A 55 -3.11 10.67 -13.47
CA GLY A 55 -2.95 9.32 -14.02
C GLY A 55 -2.06 8.42 -13.19
N TYR A 56 -1.75 7.26 -13.77
CA TYR A 56 -0.78 6.33 -13.22
C TYR A 56 0.64 6.79 -13.53
N ILE A 57 1.38 7.20 -12.49
CA ILE A 57 2.68 7.84 -12.64
C ILE A 57 3.70 7.31 -11.63
N GLU A 58 4.95 7.59 -11.93
CA GLU A 58 6.09 7.39 -11.05
C GLU A 58 6.53 8.74 -10.46
N LEU A 59 6.75 8.78 -9.14
CA LEU A 59 7.24 9.94 -8.40
C LEU A 59 8.46 9.56 -7.57
N GLU A 60 9.41 10.49 -7.47
CA GLU A 60 10.53 10.41 -6.54
C GLU A 60 10.57 11.67 -5.67
N GLY A 61 10.89 11.48 -4.38
CA GLY A 61 11.00 12.59 -3.43
C GLY A 61 11.43 12.10 -2.06
N LYS A 62 11.39 12.98 -1.06
CA LYS A 62 11.61 12.64 0.34
C LYS A 62 10.28 12.56 1.07
N GLY A 63 10.09 11.50 1.84
CA GLY A 63 8.94 11.38 2.73
C GLY A 63 9.04 12.36 3.89
N GLN A 64 7.94 12.98 4.26
CA GLN A 64 7.82 13.89 5.40
C GLN A 64 6.54 13.59 6.18
N LEU A 65 6.57 13.87 7.47
CA LEU A 65 5.39 13.78 8.32
C LEU A 65 4.33 14.79 7.86
N VAL A 66 3.07 14.47 8.11
CA VAL A 66 2.01 15.49 8.04
C VAL A 66 2.10 16.30 9.32
N ASP A 67 2.14 17.62 9.18
CA ASP A 67 2.14 18.53 10.32
C ASP A 67 0.92 18.21 11.22
N ASP A 68 1.15 18.17 12.53
CA ASP A 68 0.18 17.85 13.60
C ASP A 68 -0.20 16.38 13.84
N GLN A 69 0.25 15.41 13.04
CA GLN A 69 -0.04 13.98 13.27
C GLN A 69 1.17 13.06 13.03
N PRO A 70 2.12 12.98 14.00
CA PRO A 70 3.19 12.01 13.94
C PRO A 70 2.67 10.58 14.14
N LEU A 71 3.08 9.66 13.26
CA LEU A 71 2.80 8.24 13.39
C LEU A 71 3.93 7.53 14.15
N TYR A 72 3.57 6.69 15.12
CA TYR A 72 4.50 5.86 15.87
C TYR A 72 4.22 4.39 15.61
N ALA A 73 5.28 3.61 15.41
CA ALA A 73 5.17 2.17 15.27
C ALA A 73 4.77 1.51 16.60
N PRO A 74 3.78 0.62 16.64
CA PRO A 74 3.16 0.16 17.88
C PRO A 74 4.07 -0.70 18.77
N LEU A 75 5.05 -1.41 18.21
CA LEU A 75 5.92 -2.30 18.99
C LEU A 75 7.19 -1.60 19.45
N SER A 76 7.76 -0.72 18.61
CA SER A 76 8.99 0.02 18.95
C SER A 76 8.79 1.41 19.51
N ASN A 77 7.60 1.99 19.33
CA ASN A 77 7.31 3.40 19.53
C ASN A 77 8.23 4.33 18.71
N HIS A 78 8.72 3.85 17.56
CA HIS A 78 9.59 4.63 16.69
C HIS A 78 8.75 5.57 15.80
N PRO A 79 9.08 6.88 15.70
CA PRO A 79 8.41 7.79 14.78
C PRO A 79 8.68 7.37 13.33
N CYS A 80 7.63 7.21 12.52
CA CYS A 80 7.72 6.70 11.16
C CYS A 80 6.65 7.36 10.25
N LEU A 81 6.77 7.16 8.93
CA LEU A 81 5.75 7.51 7.95
C LEU A 81 4.81 6.34 7.66
N TRP A 82 5.33 5.12 7.82
CA TRP A 82 4.62 3.87 7.62
C TRP A 82 5.25 2.77 8.45
N TYR A 83 4.44 1.84 8.94
CA TYR A 83 4.90 0.61 9.58
C TYR A 83 4.11 -0.63 9.11
N LEU A 84 4.77 -1.78 9.18
CA LEU A 84 4.14 -3.09 9.31
C LEU A 84 4.72 -3.74 10.56
N SER A 85 3.85 -4.07 11.51
CA SER A 85 4.26 -4.66 12.79
C SER A 85 3.69 -6.06 12.91
N GLN A 86 4.52 -7.01 13.27
CA GLN A 86 4.18 -8.42 13.37
C GLN A 86 4.74 -9.02 14.66
N ILE A 87 3.90 -9.76 15.38
CA ILE A 87 4.30 -10.57 16.54
C ILE A 87 4.08 -12.02 16.18
N GLU A 88 5.11 -12.83 16.40
CA GLU A 88 5.07 -14.27 16.21
C GLU A 88 5.35 -14.98 17.52
N GLN A 89 4.55 -15.99 17.84
CA GLN A 89 4.75 -16.86 18.99
C GLN A 89 5.41 -18.17 18.55
N GLN A 90 6.36 -18.62 19.34
CA GLN A 90 6.99 -19.92 19.18
C GLN A 90 6.07 -21.01 19.75
N GLU A 91 5.62 -21.91 18.91
CA GLU A 91 4.87 -23.09 19.30
C GLU A 91 5.74 -24.34 19.13
N SER A 92 5.86 -25.14 20.19
CA SER A 92 6.53 -26.44 20.14
C SER A 92 5.50 -27.56 20.09
N PHE A 93 5.62 -28.47 19.13
CA PHE A 93 4.78 -29.64 19.01
C PHE A 93 5.64 -30.90 18.83
N ILE A 94 5.12 -32.06 19.22
CA ILE A 94 5.78 -33.35 19.05
C ILE A 94 5.15 -34.03 17.85
N GLU A 95 5.95 -34.28 16.81
CA GLU A 95 5.54 -35.01 15.62
C GLU A 95 6.53 -36.15 15.38
N ASN A 96 6.02 -37.38 15.25
CA ASN A 96 6.85 -38.59 15.06
C ASN A 96 7.97 -38.74 16.10
N GLY A 97 7.68 -38.42 17.37
CA GLY A 97 8.65 -38.50 18.48
C GLY A 97 9.75 -37.42 18.45
N ARG A 98 9.71 -36.50 17.49
CA ARG A 98 10.65 -35.37 17.38
C ARG A 98 9.96 -34.07 17.77
N ARG A 99 10.61 -33.26 18.59
CA ARG A 99 10.15 -31.90 18.90
C ARG A 99 10.38 -31.02 17.68
N GLN A 100 9.31 -30.45 17.16
CA GLN A 100 9.36 -29.43 16.13
C GLN A 100 8.91 -28.09 16.69
N THR A 101 9.38 -27.02 16.08
CA THR A 101 9.10 -25.66 16.50
C THR A 101 8.67 -24.84 15.30
N ARG A 102 7.53 -24.16 15.42
CA ARG A 102 7.00 -23.24 14.41
C ARG A 102 6.78 -21.86 14.99
N TRP A 103 6.97 -20.84 14.17
CA TRP A 103 6.57 -19.47 14.49
C TRP A 103 5.18 -19.24 13.93
N ASN A 104 4.23 -18.91 14.79
CA ASN A 104 2.86 -18.60 14.42
C ASN A 104 2.60 -17.10 14.58
N VAL A 105 2.03 -16.46 13.57
CA VAL A 105 1.72 -15.01 13.62
C VAL A 105 0.50 -14.79 14.50
N VAL A 106 0.69 -14.16 15.66
CA VAL A 106 -0.38 -13.86 16.62
C VAL A 106 -0.90 -12.43 16.50
N TYR A 107 -0.08 -11.52 15.98
CA TYR A 107 -0.47 -10.14 15.70
C TYR A 107 0.17 -9.65 14.40
N LYS A 108 -0.60 -8.95 13.58
CA LYS A 108 -0.10 -8.27 12.40
C LYS A 108 -0.94 -7.03 12.11
N THR A 109 -0.28 -5.89 11.97
CA THR A 109 -0.92 -4.63 11.60
C THR A 109 -0.09 -3.88 10.57
N ILE A 110 -0.76 -3.05 9.77
CA ILE A 110 -0.16 -2.20 8.74
C ILE A 110 -0.77 -0.82 8.90
N SER A 111 0.04 0.22 8.88
CA SER A 111 -0.45 1.60 8.91
C SER A 111 -1.05 2.02 7.57
N ASP A 112 -2.15 2.74 7.62
CA ASP A 112 -2.82 3.42 6.50
C ASP A 112 -2.69 4.96 6.57
N HIS A 113 -1.88 5.46 7.52
CA HIS A 113 -1.71 6.89 7.77
C HIS A 113 -1.05 7.59 6.57
N ARG A 114 -1.63 8.73 6.17
CA ARG A 114 -1.10 9.54 5.07
C ARG A 114 0.19 10.25 5.47
N PHE A 115 1.08 10.45 4.51
CA PHE A 115 2.30 11.23 4.70
C PHE A 115 2.56 12.14 3.50
N LYS A 116 3.48 13.10 3.61
CA LYS A 116 3.83 14.00 2.52
C LYS A 116 5.03 13.45 1.74
N LEU A 117 5.03 13.56 0.42
CA LEU A 117 6.19 13.39 -0.43
C LEU A 117 6.60 14.77 -0.96
N THR A 118 7.88 15.12 -0.91
CA THR A 118 8.38 16.39 -1.46
C THR A 118 9.66 16.24 -2.28
N ASP A 119 9.80 17.02 -3.35
CA ASP A 119 11.04 17.20 -4.10
C ASP A 119 11.84 18.45 -3.61
N GLY A 120 11.39 19.09 -2.53
CA GLY A 120 11.94 20.33 -1.99
C GLY A 120 11.28 21.60 -2.53
N VAL A 121 10.50 21.51 -3.62
CA VAL A 121 9.78 22.65 -4.22
C VAL A 121 8.28 22.47 -4.13
N ALA A 122 7.80 21.27 -4.47
CA ALA A 122 6.39 20.88 -4.41
C ALA A 122 6.21 19.71 -3.44
N SER A 123 4.98 19.50 -3.01
CA SER A 123 4.60 18.35 -2.20
C SER A 123 3.27 17.76 -2.66
N CYS A 124 3.09 16.46 -2.38
CA CYS A 124 1.82 15.78 -2.49
C CYS A 124 1.61 14.89 -1.27
N PHE A 125 0.36 14.54 -0.99
CA PHE A 125 0.05 13.49 -0.04
C PHE A 125 0.24 12.12 -0.66
N VAL A 126 0.59 11.16 0.17
CA VAL A 126 0.69 9.74 -0.16
C VAL A 126 -0.28 9.02 0.73
N ASP A 127 -1.19 8.27 0.13
CA ASP A 127 -2.05 7.31 0.83
C ASP A 127 -1.46 5.92 0.68
N PRO A 128 -0.83 5.34 1.72
CA PRO A 128 -0.15 4.04 1.59
C PRO A 128 -1.11 2.86 1.57
N SER A 129 -2.42 3.08 1.68
CA SER A 129 -3.40 2.00 1.76
C SER A 129 -3.33 1.08 0.53
N GLY A 130 -3.09 -0.21 0.80
CA GLY A 130 -2.95 -1.24 -0.23
C GLY A 130 -1.68 -1.15 -1.09
N ALA A 131 -0.69 -0.35 -0.68
CA ALA A 131 0.62 -0.31 -1.32
C ALA A 131 1.46 -1.54 -0.98
N GLU A 132 2.27 -1.98 -1.93
CA GLU A 132 3.42 -2.83 -1.65
C GLU A 132 4.58 -1.95 -1.17
N VAL A 133 4.78 -1.93 0.14
CA VAL A 133 5.81 -1.08 0.77
C VAL A 133 7.11 -1.85 0.98
N SER A 134 8.21 -1.33 0.46
CA SER A 134 9.56 -1.83 0.65
C SER A 134 10.38 -0.84 1.47
N GLY A 135 10.40 -1.04 2.80
CA GLY A 135 11.25 -0.29 3.73
C GLY A 135 12.69 -0.81 3.77
N ASN A 136 13.63 0.03 4.17
CA ASN A 136 15.01 -0.37 4.51
C ASN A 136 15.13 -0.78 5.99
N GLU A 137 14.38 -0.11 6.87
CA GLU A 137 14.47 -0.33 8.30
C GLU A 137 13.63 -1.54 8.70
N LYS A 138 14.31 -2.60 9.13
CA LYS A 138 13.69 -3.80 9.66
C LYS A 138 14.23 -4.06 11.06
N LEU A 139 13.38 -3.91 12.05
CA LEU A 139 13.68 -4.22 13.44
C LEU A 139 13.19 -5.64 13.74
N VAL A 140 14.06 -6.47 14.32
CA VAL A 140 13.70 -7.82 14.79
C VAL A 140 14.29 -8.02 16.17
N TRP A 141 13.44 -8.34 17.14
CA TRP A 141 13.86 -8.66 18.51
C TRP A 141 12.94 -9.72 19.11
N TYR A 142 13.32 -10.23 20.28
CA TYR A 142 12.64 -11.36 20.92
C TYR A 142 12.26 -11.03 22.35
N GLY A 143 11.20 -11.64 22.86
CA GLY A 143 10.74 -11.45 24.23
C GLY A 143 9.88 -12.59 24.75
N ASN A 144 9.50 -12.49 26.03
CA ASN A 144 8.76 -13.52 26.74
C ASN A 144 7.28 -13.18 26.96
N THR A 145 6.85 -12.01 26.51
CA THR A 145 5.49 -11.51 26.62
C THR A 145 4.88 -11.32 25.25
N GLU A 146 3.56 -11.39 25.13
CA GLU A 146 2.91 -11.16 23.84
C GLU A 146 3.16 -9.73 23.32
N TRP A 147 3.14 -8.73 24.20
CA TRP A 147 3.47 -7.35 23.86
C TRP A 147 4.84 -6.95 24.42
N PRO A 148 5.69 -6.27 23.63
CA PRO A 148 7.02 -5.88 24.06
C PRO A 148 6.94 -4.75 25.09
N THR A 149 7.55 -4.94 26.26
CA THR A 149 7.65 -3.93 27.32
C THR A 149 8.79 -2.93 27.09
N ARG A 150 9.79 -3.33 26.29
CA ARG A 150 10.93 -2.49 25.92
C ARG A 150 11.44 -2.86 24.54
N THR A 151 11.71 -1.85 23.71
CA THR A 151 12.44 -2.04 22.47
C THR A 151 13.92 -2.23 22.74
N GLN A 152 14.41 -3.45 22.55
CA GLN A 152 15.84 -3.76 22.65
C GLN A 152 16.50 -3.63 21.27
N VAL A 153 16.48 -2.42 20.69
CA VAL A 153 17.02 -2.16 19.33
C VAL A 153 18.54 -2.43 19.25
N LEU A 154 19.24 -2.40 20.39
CA LEU A 154 20.69 -2.57 20.48
C LEU A 154 21.16 -4.00 20.80
N GLU A 155 20.25 -4.90 21.20
CA GLU A 155 20.62 -6.29 21.50
C GLU A 155 20.40 -7.15 20.26
N SER A 156 21.52 -7.39 19.59
CA SER A 156 21.75 -8.24 18.42
C SER A 156 20.73 -9.35 18.16
N GLN A 157 20.56 -9.67 16.87
CA GLN A 157 19.89 -10.83 16.27
C GLN A 157 20.55 -12.18 16.68
N SER A 158 20.82 -12.36 17.96
CA SER A 158 21.51 -13.52 18.50
C SER A 158 20.57 -14.73 18.51
N ILE A 159 21.03 -15.82 17.90
CA ILE A 159 20.34 -17.13 17.88
C ILE A 159 19.97 -17.59 19.30
N VAL A 160 20.78 -17.23 20.30
CA VAL A 160 20.52 -17.53 21.72
C VAL A 160 19.19 -16.95 22.18
N HIS A 161 18.89 -15.69 21.86
CA HIS A 161 17.62 -15.05 22.22
C HIS A 161 16.42 -15.69 21.50
N ALA A 162 16.60 -16.15 20.26
CA ALA A 162 15.57 -16.87 19.52
C ALA A 162 15.25 -18.25 20.11
N MET A 163 16.17 -18.84 20.88
CA MET A 163 15.99 -20.13 21.55
C MET A 163 15.42 -20.01 22.97
N THR A 164 15.67 -18.90 23.66
CA THR A 164 15.20 -18.69 25.04
C THR A 164 13.85 -17.99 25.12
N ASN A 165 13.48 -17.24 24.08
CA ASN A 165 12.31 -16.36 24.11
C ASN A 165 11.14 -16.93 23.28
N GLY A 166 9.94 -16.86 23.85
CA GLY A 166 8.72 -17.40 23.24
C GLY A 166 8.08 -16.53 22.16
N TYR A 167 8.50 -15.28 22.01
CA TYR A 167 7.94 -14.33 21.03
C TYR A 167 9.04 -13.67 20.19
N ARG A 168 8.72 -13.44 18.92
CA ARG A 168 9.50 -12.68 17.95
C ARG A 168 8.68 -11.48 17.50
N TYR A 169 9.22 -10.28 17.66
CA TYR A 169 8.64 -9.05 17.18
C TYR A 169 9.40 -8.61 15.94
N THR A 170 8.67 -8.23 14.90
CA THR A 170 9.24 -7.68 13.67
C THR A 170 8.50 -6.41 13.28
N GLU A 171 9.23 -5.33 13.04
CA GLU A 171 8.68 -4.12 12.44
C GLU A 171 9.47 -3.73 11.18
N TRP A 172 8.73 -3.43 10.12
CA TRP A 172 9.25 -2.80 8.93
C TRP A 172 8.80 -1.35 8.93
N LEU A 173 9.74 -0.43 8.79
CA LEU A 173 9.48 1.01 8.91
C LEU A 173 9.91 1.76 7.66
N VAL A 174 9.18 2.82 7.35
CA VAL A 174 9.62 3.92 6.49
C VAL A 174 9.80 5.14 7.37
N LEU A 175 10.99 5.73 7.39
CA LEU A 175 11.32 6.83 8.28
C LEU A 175 11.14 8.20 7.60
N PRO A 176 10.85 9.27 8.37
CA PRO A 176 10.84 10.63 7.84
C PRO A 176 12.20 11.01 7.23
N GLY A 177 12.17 11.75 6.13
CA GLY A 177 13.35 12.22 5.41
C GLY A 177 13.96 11.21 4.44
N GLN A 178 13.54 9.95 4.46
CA GLN A 178 14.04 8.93 3.52
C GLN A 178 13.61 9.26 2.08
N PRO A 179 14.49 8.99 1.08
CA PRO A 179 14.10 9.04 -0.31
C PRO A 179 13.07 7.93 -0.58
N LEU A 180 12.02 8.28 -1.31
CA LEU A 180 10.93 7.38 -1.66
C LEU A 180 10.72 7.43 -3.17
N TYR A 181 10.62 6.23 -3.72
CA TYR A 181 10.12 5.92 -5.03
C TYR A 181 8.66 5.47 -4.88
N ILE A 182 7.74 6.13 -5.57
CA ILE A 182 6.31 5.82 -5.52
C ILE A 182 5.77 5.65 -6.93
N LEU A 183 5.10 4.53 -7.16
CA LEU A 183 4.42 4.23 -8.42
C LEU A 183 2.95 3.99 -8.10
N GLY A 184 2.05 4.83 -8.61
CA GLY A 184 0.63 4.82 -8.23
C GLY A 184 -0.24 5.78 -9.02
N GLN A 185 -1.51 5.89 -8.62
CA GLN A 185 -2.46 6.81 -9.23
C GLN A 185 -2.34 8.19 -8.58
N PHE A 186 -1.90 9.17 -9.36
CA PHE A 186 -1.89 10.57 -8.97
C PHE A 186 -3.19 11.25 -9.36
N SER A 187 -3.75 11.96 -8.39
CA SER A 187 -4.96 12.75 -8.55
C SER A 187 -4.83 14.09 -7.83
N THR A 188 -5.42 15.13 -8.39
CA THR A 188 -5.56 16.43 -7.73
C THR A 188 -6.95 16.57 -7.17
N TRP A 189 -7.04 16.90 -5.88
CA TRP A 189 -8.28 17.22 -5.20
C TRP A 189 -8.36 18.74 -5.04
N SER A 190 -9.36 19.32 -5.68
CA SER A 190 -9.72 20.72 -5.49
C SER A 190 -10.97 20.80 -4.61
N ALA A 191 -10.99 21.74 -3.65
CA ALA A 191 -12.18 22.00 -2.82
C ALA A 191 -13.43 22.29 -3.70
N THR A 192 -13.20 22.95 -4.84
CA THR A 192 -14.20 23.28 -5.86
C THR A 192 -14.77 22.06 -6.58
N THR A 193 -13.98 21.00 -6.78
CA THR A 193 -14.43 19.75 -7.41
C THR A 193 -15.19 18.86 -6.42
N GLN A 194 -14.87 18.96 -5.13
CA GLN A 194 -15.47 18.10 -4.10
C GLN A 194 -16.88 18.55 -3.70
N LYS A 195 -17.18 19.85 -3.77
CA LYS A 195 -18.51 20.40 -3.48
C LYS A 195 -18.99 21.24 -4.65
N SER A 196 -19.97 20.76 -5.40
CA SER A 196 -20.57 21.58 -6.45
C SER A 196 -21.31 22.77 -5.83
N VAL A 197 -21.48 23.86 -6.59
CA VAL A 197 -22.30 25.01 -6.17
C VAL A 197 -23.69 24.55 -5.72
N ARG A 198 -24.23 23.51 -6.35
CA ARG A 198 -25.52 22.90 -5.99
C ARG A 198 -25.48 22.26 -4.61
N ASP A 199 -24.44 21.50 -4.29
CA ASP A 199 -24.30 20.84 -2.99
C ASP A 199 -24.15 21.85 -1.85
N VAL A 200 -23.36 22.91 -2.09
CA VAL A 200 -23.23 24.04 -1.16
C VAL A 200 -24.58 24.73 -0.93
N MET A 201 -25.33 25.00 -2.01
CA MET A 201 -26.67 25.60 -1.93
C MET A 201 -27.65 24.70 -1.14
N VAL A 202 -27.64 23.39 -1.38
CA VAL A 202 -28.52 22.45 -0.67
C VAL A 202 -28.21 22.43 0.82
N ASN A 203 -26.93 22.37 1.19
CA ASN A 203 -26.52 22.40 2.60
C ASN A 203 -26.93 23.71 3.27
N LEU A 204 -26.69 24.86 2.62
CA LEU A 204 -27.07 26.17 3.13
C LEU A 204 -28.59 26.30 3.35
N ILE A 205 -29.42 25.77 2.44
CA ILE A 205 -30.88 25.72 2.62
C ILE A 205 -31.26 24.80 3.78
N ASN A 206 -30.58 23.66 3.95
CA ASN A 206 -30.85 22.76 5.07
C ASN A 206 -30.48 23.41 6.40
N ASP A 207 -29.35 24.13 6.47
CA ASP A 207 -28.93 24.88 7.66
C ASP A 207 -29.94 25.97 8.00
N TRP A 208 -30.41 26.74 7.02
CA TRP A 208 -31.45 27.75 7.25
C TRP A 208 -32.78 27.14 7.71
N LYS A 209 -33.13 25.93 7.26
CA LYS A 209 -34.33 25.23 7.73
C LYS A 209 -34.22 24.76 9.18
N GLN A 210 -33.01 24.53 9.69
CA GLN A 210 -32.80 24.17 11.10
C GLN A 210 -33.06 25.38 12.02
N ASP A 211 -32.75 26.60 11.58
CA ASP A 211 -33.04 27.85 12.30
C ASP A 211 -34.30 28.56 11.73
N GLN A 212 -35.46 27.99 12.03
CA GLN A 212 -36.77 28.53 11.61
C GLN A 212 -36.99 30.00 12.03
N PRO A 213 -36.67 30.43 13.27
CA PRO A 213 -36.81 31.84 13.66
C PRO A 213 -35.97 32.81 12.82
N ALA A 214 -34.70 32.49 12.56
CA ALA A 214 -33.84 33.34 11.74
C ALA A 214 -34.27 33.36 10.27
N LEU A 215 -34.72 32.22 9.74
CA LEU A 215 -35.22 32.10 8.36
C LEU A 215 -36.45 32.98 8.14
N ARG A 216 -37.44 32.93 9.04
CA ARG A 216 -38.64 33.79 8.97
C ARG A 216 -38.26 35.26 9.01
N LYS A 217 -37.44 35.68 9.98
CA LYS A 217 -36.97 37.08 10.08
C LYS A 217 -36.30 37.59 8.79
N ARG A 218 -35.70 36.69 8.00
CA ARG A 218 -34.93 37.01 6.80
C ARG A 218 -35.77 37.03 5.53
N PHE A 219 -36.82 36.21 5.43
CA PHE A 219 -37.56 35.98 4.18
C PHE A 219 -39.08 36.14 4.27
N ASP A 220 -39.69 36.11 5.46
CA ASP A 220 -41.12 36.36 5.69
C ASP A 220 -41.39 37.87 5.55
N ARG A 221 -41.82 38.29 4.35
CA ARG A 221 -42.02 39.70 3.98
C ARG A 221 -43.41 40.17 4.38
N ASN A 222 -44.40 39.28 4.35
CA ASN A 222 -45.79 39.60 4.66
C ASN A 222 -46.12 39.46 6.17
N GLN A 223 -45.18 38.93 6.98
CA GLN A 223 -45.25 38.69 8.42
C GLN A 223 -46.38 37.75 8.84
N ASP A 224 -46.77 36.81 7.97
CA ASP A 224 -47.83 35.84 8.24
C ASP A 224 -47.35 34.63 9.08
N GLY A 225 -46.04 34.55 9.34
CA GLY A 225 -45.41 33.52 10.16
C GLY A 225 -45.11 32.21 9.42
N ASN A 226 -45.44 32.11 8.13
CA ASN A 226 -45.07 31.05 7.22
C ASN A 226 -44.17 31.61 6.11
N ILE A 227 -43.55 30.73 5.31
CA ILE A 227 -42.79 31.14 4.12
C ILE A 227 -43.48 30.54 2.91
N ASP A 228 -44.04 31.40 2.07
CA ASP A 228 -44.79 31.00 0.89
C ASP A 228 -43.86 30.68 -0.31
N GLN A 229 -44.44 30.30 -1.45
CA GLN A 229 -43.66 29.91 -2.61
C GLN A 229 -42.80 31.05 -3.18
N GLU A 230 -43.30 32.29 -3.18
CA GLU A 230 -42.58 33.46 -3.70
C GLU A 230 -41.40 33.81 -2.79
N GLU A 231 -41.61 33.76 -1.47
CA GLU A 231 -40.56 33.97 -0.47
C GLU A 231 -39.50 32.86 -0.52
N TRP A 232 -39.91 31.60 -0.77
CA TRP A 232 -38.99 30.49 -1.01
C TRP A 232 -38.20 30.63 -2.32
N GLU A 233 -38.73 31.29 -3.34
CA GLU A 233 -37.98 31.60 -4.56
C GLU A 233 -36.89 32.64 -4.29
N VAL A 234 -37.20 33.68 -3.52
CA VAL A 234 -36.21 34.67 -3.06
C VAL A 234 -35.12 34.01 -2.22
N ALA A 235 -35.50 33.16 -1.26
CA ALA A 235 -34.55 32.41 -0.44
C ALA A 235 -33.65 31.51 -1.30
N ARG A 236 -34.19 30.81 -2.31
CA ARG A 236 -33.39 29.98 -3.23
C ARG A 236 -32.43 30.80 -4.09
N GLN A 237 -32.85 31.97 -4.58
CA GLN A 237 -31.97 32.86 -5.34
C GLN A 237 -30.81 33.37 -4.47
N GLN A 238 -31.10 33.80 -3.25
CA GLN A 238 -30.07 34.25 -2.31
C GLN A 238 -29.13 33.11 -1.91
N ALA A 239 -29.67 31.92 -1.62
CA ALA A 239 -28.87 30.74 -1.32
C ALA A 239 -27.91 30.38 -2.47
N ARG A 240 -28.37 30.52 -3.72
CA ARG A 240 -27.53 30.29 -4.90
C ARG A 240 -26.41 31.33 -4.99
N TYR A 241 -26.70 32.60 -4.72
CA TYR A 241 -25.69 33.66 -4.72
C TYR A 241 -24.64 33.46 -3.62
N GLU A 242 -25.07 33.18 -2.38
CA GLU A 242 -24.17 32.88 -1.26
C GLU A 242 -23.34 31.61 -1.55
N ALA A 243 -23.95 30.57 -2.13
CA ALA A 243 -23.25 29.36 -2.53
C ALA A 243 -22.19 29.62 -3.62
N GLN A 244 -22.45 30.51 -4.57
CA GLN A 244 -21.45 30.93 -5.57
C GLN A 244 -20.28 31.67 -4.93
N GLN A 245 -20.53 32.53 -3.94
CA GLN A 245 -19.46 33.23 -3.21
C GLN A 245 -18.61 32.27 -2.39
N ILE A 246 -19.24 31.37 -1.63
CA ILE A 246 -18.56 30.34 -0.84
C ILE A 246 -17.74 29.43 -1.76
N HIS A 247 -18.31 28.99 -2.87
CA HIS A 247 -17.61 28.17 -3.86
C HIS A 247 -16.45 28.91 -4.51
N GLY A 248 -16.60 30.22 -4.78
CA GLY A 248 -15.52 31.08 -5.25
C GLY A 248 -14.39 31.24 -4.24
N GLN A 249 -14.69 31.28 -2.94
CA GLN A 249 -13.68 31.26 -1.88
C GLN A 249 -12.98 29.90 -1.79
N MET A 250 -13.70 28.79 -1.93
CA MET A 250 -13.11 27.44 -2.00
C MET A 250 -12.18 27.29 -3.22
N ALA A 251 -12.44 28.00 -4.33
CA ALA A 251 -11.55 28.02 -5.48
C ALA A 251 -10.21 28.75 -5.23
N LEU A 252 -10.09 29.49 -4.12
CA LEU A 252 -8.83 30.09 -3.68
C LEU A 252 -8.02 29.13 -2.79
N GLU A 253 -8.63 28.06 -2.28
CA GLU A 253 -7.90 27.03 -1.52
C GLU A 253 -6.97 26.28 -2.48
N PRO A 254 -5.70 26.05 -2.09
CA PRO A 254 -4.74 25.40 -2.96
C PRO A 254 -5.15 23.95 -3.21
N ASP A 255 -5.14 23.57 -4.48
CA ASP A 255 -5.34 22.20 -4.92
C ASP A 255 -4.37 21.24 -4.20
N THR A 256 -4.93 20.16 -3.68
CA THR A 256 -4.18 19.16 -2.93
C THR A 256 -3.91 17.96 -3.82
N ASN A 257 -2.63 17.72 -4.11
CA ASN A 257 -2.20 16.56 -4.86
C ASN A 257 -2.09 15.34 -3.96
N ILE A 258 -2.57 14.19 -4.43
CA ILE A 258 -2.46 12.91 -3.72
C ILE A 258 -2.07 11.77 -4.68
N ILE A 259 -1.20 10.88 -4.21
CA ILE A 259 -0.92 9.60 -4.86
C ILE A 259 -1.46 8.46 -4.01
N ALA A 260 -2.22 7.56 -4.63
CA ALA A 260 -2.92 6.48 -3.96
C ALA A 260 -2.98 5.22 -4.85
N LYS A 261 -3.60 4.16 -4.34
CA LYS A 261 -3.81 2.92 -5.06
C LYS A 261 -4.59 3.15 -6.37
N PRO A 262 -4.12 2.65 -7.53
CA PRO A 262 -4.87 2.73 -8.77
C PRO A 262 -6.13 1.87 -8.73
N GLY A 263 -7.17 2.32 -9.43
CA GLY A 263 -8.42 1.56 -9.56
C GLY A 263 -8.26 0.27 -10.37
N ASN A 264 -7.23 0.18 -11.22
CA ASN A 264 -6.95 -1.00 -12.02
C ASN A 264 -6.06 -2.01 -11.27
N ALA A 265 -6.59 -3.21 -11.02
CA ALA A 265 -5.87 -4.27 -10.29
C ALA A 265 -4.59 -4.78 -10.98
N THR A 266 -4.42 -4.53 -12.29
CA THR A 266 -3.20 -4.92 -13.03
C THR A 266 -2.03 -3.96 -12.82
N GLN A 267 -2.30 -2.74 -12.36
CA GLN A 267 -1.29 -1.73 -12.07
C GLN A 267 -0.79 -1.92 -10.63
N PRO A 268 0.52 -2.19 -10.44
CA PRO A 268 1.07 -2.30 -9.09
C PRO A 268 1.08 -0.92 -8.42
N PHE A 269 0.78 -0.90 -7.12
CA PHE A 269 0.97 0.26 -6.27
C PHE A 269 2.19 0.00 -5.38
N ILE A 270 3.29 0.72 -5.60
CA ILE A 270 4.57 0.46 -4.95
C ILE A 270 5.03 1.71 -4.23
N ILE A 271 5.44 1.56 -2.98
CA ILE A 271 6.18 2.58 -2.21
C ILE A 271 7.49 1.94 -1.78
N SER A 272 8.61 2.50 -2.17
CA SER A 272 9.92 1.89 -1.93
C SER A 272 10.93 2.93 -1.50
N VAL A 273 11.73 2.60 -0.49
CA VAL A 273 12.90 3.41 -0.11
C VAL A 273 14.05 3.23 -1.12
N TYR A 274 14.00 2.15 -1.92
CA TYR A 274 14.97 1.89 -2.97
C TYR A 274 14.57 2.59 -4.28
N PRO A 275 15.53 3.17 -5.02
CA PRO A 275 15.30 3.79 -6.31
C PRO A 275 14.86 2.78 -7.38
N GLN A 276 14.23 3.31 -8.43
CA GLN A 276 13.73 2.56 -9.60
C GLN A 276 14.72 1.52 -10.12
N GLN A 277 16.00 1.89 -10.23
CA GLN A 277 17.05 1.05 -10.81
C GLN A 277 17.29 -0.24 -10.01
N LEU A 278 17.23 -0.17 -8.67
CA LEU A 278 17.42 -1.35 -7.83
C LEU A 278 16.21 -2.27 -7.89
N LEU A 279 15.00 -1.70 -7.90
CA LEU A 279 13.76 -2.46 -8.09
C LEU A 279 13.75 -3.16 -9.45
N ALA A 280 14.07 -2.44 -10.53
CA ALA A 280 14.16 -3.01 -11.88
C ALA A 280 15.19 -4.15 -11.95
N ARG A 281 16.38 -3.98 -11.36
CA ARG A 281 17.39 -5.05 -11.28
C ARG A 281 16.87 -6.28 -10.54
N LYS A 282 16.18 -6.11 -9.42
CA LYS A 282 15.59 -7.21 -8.62
C LYS A 282 14.52 -7.96 -9.40
N TYR A 283 13.58 -7.26 -10.05
CA TYR A 283 12.56 -7.91 -10.87
C TYR A 283 13.14 -8.60 -12.10
N ARG A 284 14.17 -7.99 -12.72
CA ARG A 284 14.87 -8.57 -13.86
C ARG A 284 15.64 -9.84 -13.49
N SER A 285 16.35 -9.86 -12.37
CA SER A 285 17.05 -11.07 -11.92
C SER A 285 16.05 -12.17 -11.55
N SER A 286 14.98 -11.83 -10.82
CA SER A 286 13.93 -12.79 -10.46
C SER A 286 13.24 -13.38 -11.68
N ALA A 287 12.93 -12.57 -12.70
CA ALA A 287 12.38 -13.05 -13.96
C ALA A 287 13.34 -14.01 -14.68
N ARG A 288 14.64 -13.66 -14.78
CA ARG A 288 15.65 -14.55 -15.40
C ARG A 288 15.81 -15.88 -14.69
N VAL A 289 15.86 -15.87 -13.35
CA VAL A 289 15.95 -17.09 -12.55
C VAL A 289 14.70 -17.95 -12.72
N ALA A 290 13.51 -17.36 -12.70
CA ALA A 290 12.26 -18.08 -12.92
C ALA A 290 12.18 -18.66 -14.34
N LEU A 291 12.65 -17.93 -15.35
CA LEU A 291 12.73 -18.45 -16.72
C LEU A 291 13.69 -19.63 -16.83
N ALA A 292 14.88 -19.53 -16.23
CA ALA A 292 15.85 -20.63 -16.20
C ALA A 292 15.29 -21.87 -15.47
N GLY A 293 14.62 -21.68 -14.33
CA GLY A 293 13.94 -22.76 -13.61
C GLY A 293 12.84 -23.43 -14.44
N CYS A 294 12.06 -22.65 -15.18
CA CYS A 294 11.06 -23.19 -16.11
C CYS A 294 11.71 -24.05 -17.21
N VAL A 295 12.75 -23.54 -17.88
CA VAL A 295 13.47 -24.27 -18.94
C VAL A 295 14.07 -25.57 -18.40
N VAL A 296 14.75 -25.52 -17.25
CA VAL A 296 15.34 -26.71 -16.61
C VAL A 296 14.27 -27.75 -16.28
N SER A 297 13.14 -27.33 -15.71
CA SER A 297 12.05 -28.23 -15.36
C SER A 297 11.40 -28.90 -16.58
N LEU A 298 11.26 -28.16 -17.69
CA LEU A 298 10.79 -28.72 -18.96
C LEU A 298 11.80 -29.71 -19.55
N CYS A 299 13.11 -29.42 -19.48
CA CYS A 299 14.15 -30.36 -19.91
C CYS A 299 14.12 -31.65 -19.08
N VAL A 300 13.93 -31.56 -17.76
CA VAL A 300 13.78 -32.73 -16.87
C VAL A 300 12.53 -33.53 -17.24
N ALA A 301 11.39 -32.87 -17.47
CA ALA A 301 10.16 -33.54 -17.90
C ALA A 301 10.35 -34.27 -19.24
N ALA A 302 10.99 -33.64 -20.22
CA ALA A 302 11.28 -34.23 -21.53
C ALA A 302 12.25 -35.41 -21.43
N TRP A 303 13.28 -35.29 -20.59
CA TRP A 303 14.22 -36.38 -20.32
C TRP A 303 13.54 -37.58 -19.66
N LEU A 304 12.69 -37.34 -18.65
CA LEU A 304 11.89 -38.38 -18.01
C LEU A 304 11.02 -39.11 -19.03
N LEU A 305 10.30 -38.38 -19.88
CA LEU A 305 9.47 -38.95 -20.96
C LEU A 305 10.28 -39.73 -21.99
N HIS A 306 11.50 -39.30 -22.32
CA HIS A 306 12.35 -40.00 -23.29
C HIS A 306 12.96 -41.30 -22.74
N VAL A 307 13.26 -41.33 -21.44
CA VAL A 307 13.87 -42.51 -20.80
C VAL A 307 12.82 -43.60 -20.49
N HIS A 308 11.55 -43.22 -20.25
CA HIS A 308 10.50 -44.13 -19.80
C HIS A 308 9.33 -44.29 -20.79
N GLY A 309 9.36 -43.60 -21.94
CA GLY A 309 8.40 -43.73 -23.03
C GLY A 309 8.98 -44.54 -24.18
#